data_AF-A0A6I3FZL4-F1
#
_entry.id   AF-A0A6I3FZL4-F1
#
_cell.length_a   1.000
_cell.length_b   1.000
_cell.length_c   1.000
_cell.angle_alpha   90.00
_cell.angle_beta   90.00
_cell.angle_gamma   90.00
#
_symmetry.space_group_name_H-M   'P 1'
#
loop_
_entity.id
_entity.type
_entity.pdbx_description
1 polymer ?
#
loop_
_entity_poly.entity_id
_entity_poly.type
_entity_poly.pdbx_seq_one_letter_code
_entity_poly.pdbx_strand_id
1 'polypeptide(L)'
;MLTIFVSAQRKRRLIVLIIALALGSAVMSFRQQSLQSSAISDYFNQSTQAEVVLTTDPHLTSKRVSGRNFLPPSYSALATLLRFESENKTYKLRVPVRVILSDLSAKALLPGQHLSIKARVLESKEPRVAALLLANSKIQVVTSPSKWAASLARIRLGLRSASGSGDGASLIPGMVLGDTSLQSEEFKDQMRRSGLTHLV
;
A
#
# COMPACT_ATOMS: atom_id res chain seq x y z
N MET A 1 45.65 -30.99 -15.87
CA MET A 1 45.64 -29.92 -14.85
C MET A 1 44.52 -28.89 -15.05
N LEU A 2 44.19 -28.50 -16.29
CA LEU A 2 43.16 -27.49 -16.58
C LEU A 2 41.72 -27.87 -16.12
N THR A 3 41.36 -29.15 -16.22
CA THR A 3 40.01 -29.66 -15.88
C THR A 3 39.70 -29.65 -14.38
N ILE A 4 40.72 -29.84 -13.53
CA ILE A 4 40.59 -29.80 -12.06
C ILE A 4 40.32 -28.36 -11.59
N PHE A 5 40.98 -27.39 -12.21
CA PHE A 5 40.83 -25.97 -11.88
C PHE A 5 39.43 -25.44 -12.25
N VAL A 6 38.91 -25.82 -13.43
CA VAL A 6 37.54 -25.48 -13.85
C VAL A 6 36.50 -26.10 -12.92
N SER A 7 36.68 -27.35 -12.48
CA SER A 7 35.77 -28.02 -11.55
C SER A 7 35.76 -27.37 -10.16
N ALA A 8 36.93 -26.99 -9.63
CA ALA A 8 37.05 -26.28 -8.36
C ALA A 8 36.39 -24.88 -8.41
N GLN A 9 36.52 -24.18 -9.54
CA GLN A 9 35.91 -22.86 -9.73
C GLN A 9 34.37 -22.96 -9.86
N ARG A 10 33.86 -24.03 -10.49
CA ARG A 10 32.41 -24.34 -10.54
C ARG A 10 31.85 -24.65 -9.15
N LYS A 11 32.56 -25.43 -8.34
CA LYS A 11 32.17 -25.74 -6.95
C LYS A 11 32.12 -24.48 -6.08
N ARG A 12 33.10 -23.58 -6.17
CA ARG A 12 33.07 -22.29 -5.46
C ARG A 12 31.89 -21.42 -5.89
N ARG A 13 31.60 -21.32 -7.19
CA ARG A 13 30.42 -20.58 -7.70
C ARG A 13 29.10 -21.18 -7.22
N LEU A 14 28.98 -22.51 -7.16
CA LEU A 14 27.80 -23.19 -6.62
C LEU A 14 27.61 -22.92 -5.13
N ILE A 15 28.68 -22.93 -4.33
CA ILE A 15 28.61 -22.59 -2.90
C ILE A 15 28.12 -21.15 -2.71
N VAL A 16 28.64 -20.20 -3.48
CA VAL A 16 28.18 -18.79 -3.43
C VAL A 16 26.70 -18.68 -3.79
N LEU A 17 26.23 -19.40 -4.81
CA LEU A 17 24.81 -19.43 -5.18
C LEU A 17 23.93 -20.01 -4.06
N ILE A 18 24.36 -21.11 -3.43
CA ILE A 18 23.61 -21.74 -2.32
C ILE A 18 23.54 -20.80 -1.12
N ILE A 19 24.64 -20.14 -0.76
CA ILE A 19 24.68 -19.17 0.34
C ILE A 19 23.78 -17.97 0.02
N ALA A 20 23.85 -17.43 -1.19
CA ALA A 20 23.00 -16.32 -1.60
C ALA A 20 21.50 -16.69 -1.58
N LEU A 21 21.15 -17.90 -2.02
CA LEU A 21 19.77 -18.39 -2.00
C LEU A 21 19.27 -18.62 -0.57
N ALA A 22 20.10 -19.20 0.30
CA ALA A 22 19.77 -19.43 1.71
C ALA A 22 19.62 -18.11 2.50
N LEU A 23 20.51 -17.13 2.25
CA LEU A 23 20.38 -15.79 2.83
C LEU A 23 19.11 -15.09 2.34
N GLY A 24 18.84 -15.16 1.04
CA GLY A 24 17.63 -14.58 0.45
C GLY A 24 16.34 -15.18 1.02
N SER A 25 16.29 -16.51 1.17
CA SER A 25 15.12 -17.19 1.74
C SER A 25 14.95 -16.90 3.24
N ALA A 26 16.03 -16.86 4.02
CA ALA A 26 15.99 -16.51 5.43
C ALA A 26 15.47 -15.09 5.67
N VAL A 27 15.98 -14.10 4.92
CA VAL A 27 15.52 -12.71 5.00
C VAL A 27 14.04 -12.58 4.63
N MET A 28 13.60 -13.27 3.57
CA MET A 28 12.18 -13.28 3.18
C MET A 28 11.30 -13.96 4.22
N SER A 29 11.74 -15.07 4.80
CA SER A 29 11.02 -15.78 5.86
C SER A 29 10.85 -14.92 7.11
N PHE A 30 11.92 -14.25 7.56
CA PHE A 30 11.83 -13.31 8.68
C PHE A 30 10.87 -12.15 8.39
N ARG A 31 10.90 -11.61 7.18
CA ARG A 31 9.97 -10.55 6.76
C ARG A 31 8.53 -11.03 6.78
N GLN A 32 8.27 -12.25 6.29
CA GLN A 32 6.93 -12.84 6.28
C GLN A 32 6.43 -13.10 7.71
N GLN A 33 7.28 -13.68 8.55
CA GLN A 33 6.97 -13.93 9.97
C GLN A 33 6.69 -12.63 10.71
N SER A 34 7.45 -11.56 10.46
CA SER A 34 7.21 -10.24 11.07
C SER A 34 5.86 -9.63 10.69
N LEU A 35 5.31 -9.96 9.50
CA LEU A 35 3.98 -9.51 9.09
C LEU A 35 2.87 -10.34 9.73
N GLN A 36 3.05 -11.67 9.79
CA GLN A 36 2.04 -12.60 10.31
C GLN A 36 1.95 -12.59 11.85
N SER A 37 3.08 -12.50 12.53
CA SER A 37 3.17 -12.42 14.00
C SER A 37 2.95 -11.02 14.58
N SER A 38 2.62 -10.03 13.72
CA SER A 38 2.33 -8.69 14.21
C SER A 38 1.12 -8.74 15.14
N ALA A 39 1.23 -8.16 16.33
CA ALA A 39 0.19 -8.12 17.36
C ALA A 39 -1.18 -7.58 16.90
N ILE A 40 -1.27 -7.05 15.67
CA ILE A 40 -2.52 -6.64 15.02
C ILE A 40 -3.38 -7.84 14.55
N SER A 41 -2.78 -9.02 14.33
CA SER A 41 -3.50 -10.21 13.85
C SER A 41 -4.41 -10.82 14.92
N ASP A 42 -4.05 -10.69 16.19
CA ASP A 42 -4.88 -11.14 17.32
C ASP A 42 -6.18 -10.33 17.47
N TYR A 43 -6.25 -9.14 16.88
CA TYR A 43 -7.37 -8.20 16.98
C TYR A 43 -8.20 -8.10 15.70
N PHE A 44 -8.12 -9.10 14.82
CA PHE A 44 -8.99 -9.16 13.64
C PHE A 44 -10.48 -9.17 14.03
N ASN A 45 -11.29 -8.49 13.21
CA ASN A 45 -12.71 -8.23 13.40
C ASN A 45 -13.11 -7.27 14.52
N GLN A 46 -12.16 -6.72 15.28
CA GLN A 46 -12.46 -5.73 16.31
C GLN A 46 -12.36 -4.29 15.79
N SER A 47 -13.08 -3.38 16.43
CA SER A 47 -13.00 -1.95 16.14
C SER A 47 -12.04 -1.28 17.12
N THR A 48 -10.93 -0.77 16.62
CA THR A 48 -9.85 -0.20 17.43
C THR A 48 -9.53 1.21 16.97
N GLN A 49 -8.92 2.00 17.86
CA GLN A 49 -8.37 3.29 17.48
C GLN A 49 -6.93 3.07 17.00
N ALA A 50 -6.66 3.47 15.77
CA ALA A 50 -5.37 3.28 15.11
C ALA A 50 -4.77 4.64 14.75
N GLU A 51 -3.50 4.82 15.10
CA GLU A 51 -2.68 5.92 14.64
C GLU A 51 -1.83 5.41 13.46
N VAL A 52 -2.06 6.01 12.29
CA VAL A 52 -1.45 5.58 11.02
C VAL A 52 -0.77 6.75 10.34
N VAL A 53 0.31 6.47 9.62
CA VAL A 53 0.97 7.44 8.73
C VAL A 53 0.71 7.03 7.29
N LEU A 54 0.16 7.94 6.48
CA LEU A 54 -0.05 7.65 5.06
C LEU A 54 1.29 7.49 4.34
N THR A 55 1.43 6.40 3.60
CA THR A 55 2.61 6.13 2.77
C THR A 55 2.35 6.49 1.31
N THR A 56 1.12 6.31 0.84
CA THR A 56 0.71 6.64 -0.53
C THR A 56 -0.49 7.57 -0.54
N ASP A 57 -0.75 8.18 -1.70
CA ASP A 57 -1.95 8.98 -1.89
C ASP A 57 -3.21 8.12 -1.82
N PRO A 58 -4.30 8.65 -1.24
CA PRO A 58 -5.60 8.00 -1.29
C PRO A 58 -6.14 7.99 -2.72
N HIS A 59 -6.38 6.80 -3.27
CA HIS A 59 -7.05 6.64 -4.56
C HIS A 59 -8.50 6.21 -4.36
N LEU A 60 -9.37 6.66 -5.27
CA LEU A 60 -10.77 6.28 -5.24
C LEU A 60 -10.91 4.79 -5.54
N THR A 61 -11.57 4.06 -4.65
CA THR A 61 -11.91 2.65 -4.88
C THR A 61 -13.12 2.56 -5.79
N SER A 62 -13.21 1.49 -6.59
CA SER A 62 -14.39 1.18 -7.39
C SER A 62 -15.67 1.16 -6.55
N LYS A 63 -16.79 1.56 -7.18
CA LYS A 63 -18.10 1.55 -6.53
C LYS A 63 -18.41 0.12 -6.07
N ARG A 64 -18.56 -0.07 -4.77
CA ARG A 64 -18.98 -1.35 -4.20
C ARG A 64 -20.50 -1.39 -4.09
N VAL A 65 -21.06 -2.56 -4.36
CA VAL A 65 -22.50 -2.81 -4.23
C VAL A 65 -22.69 -3.84 -3.14
N SER A 66 -23.61 -3.57 -2.21
CA SER A 66 -24.04 -4.54 -1.21
C SER A 66 -25.52 -4.83 -1.45
N GLY A 67 -25.81 -5.98 -2.06
CA GLY A 67 -27.16 -6.32 -2.50
C GLY A 67 -27.66 -5.35 -3.57
N ARG A 68 -28.70 -4.56 -3.24
CA ARG A 68 -29.27 -3.52 -4.13
C ARG A 68 -28.74 -2.12 -3.84
N ASN A 69 -27.98 -1.93 -2.76
CA ASN A 69 -27.53 -0.61 -2.33
C ASN A 69 -26.11 -0.34 -2.82
N PHE A 70 -25.92 0.82 -3.44
CA PHE A 70 -24.59 1.36 -3.70
C PHE A 70 -23.97 1.82 -2.38
N LEU A 71 -22.78 1.32 -2.07
CA LEU A 71 -22.01 1.79 -0.93
C LEU A 71 -21.41 3.17 -1.26
N PRO A 72 -21.22 4.04 -0.25
CA PRO A 72 -20.58 5.33 -0.45
C PRO A 72 -19.18 5.15 -1.05
N PRO A 73 -18.69 6.14 -1.82
CA PRO A 73 -17.34 6.12 -2.35
C PRO A 73 -16.34 5.99 -1.20
N SER A 74 -15.32 5.16 -1.38
CA SER A 74 -14.27 4.97 -0.40
C SER A 74 -12.90 5.19 -1.02
N TYR A 75 -11.98 5.71 -0.23
CA TYR A 75 -10.60 5.96 -0.62
C TYR A 75 -9.70 4.91 0.00
N SER A 76 -8.82 4.34 -0.80
CA SER A 76 -7.86 3.32 -0.38
C SER A 76 -6.46 3.91 -0.39
N ALA A 77 -5.69 3.69 0.66
CA ALA A 77 -4.30 4.14 0.77
C ALA A 77 -3.45 3.10 1.51
N LEU A 78 -2.17 3.00 1.15
CA LEU A 78 -1.20 2.33 1.99
C LEU A 78 -0.79 3.27 3.12
N ALA A 79 -0.74 2.73 4.32
CA ALA A 79 -0.29 3.42 5.50
C ALA A 79 0.63 2.55 6.33
N THR A 80 1.36 3.16 7.24
CA THR A 80 2.11 2.46 8.28
C THR A 80 1.36 2.64 9.58
N LEU A 81 0.91 1.53 10.18
CA LEU A 81 0.39 1.54 11.54
C LEU A 81 1.55 1.87 12.47
N LEU A 82 1.37 2.83 13.38
CA LEU A 82 2.35 3.22 14.40
C LEU A 82 1.91 2.78 15.79
N ARG A 83 0.61 2.92 16.06
CA ARG A 83 0.01 2.63 17.34
C ARG A 83 -1.40 2.11 17.11
N PHE A 84 -1.80 1.12 17.88
CA PHE A 84 -3.22 0.79 18.00
C PHE A 84 -3.60 0.64 19.46
N GLU A 85 -4.83 1.01 19.75
CA GLU A 85 -5.43 0.97 21.08
C GLU A 85 -6.64 0.03 21.04
N SER A 86 -6.59 -1.00 21.87
CA SER A 86 -7.65 -2.00 22.01
C SER A 86 -7.86 -2.31 23.48
N GLU A 87 -9.11 -2.24 23.95
CA GLU A 87 -9.57 -2.68 25.28
C GLU A 87 -8.53 -2.47 26.40
N ASN A 88 -8.11 -1.22 26.60
CA ASN A 88 -7.16 -0.77 27.64
C ASN A 88 -5.66 -1.10 27.43
N LYS A 89 -5.25 -1.61 26.27
CA LYS A 89 -3.84 -1.82 25.93
C LYS A 89 -3.45 -0.99 24.70
N THR A 90 -2.31 -0.32 24.82
CA THR A 90 -1.69 0.41 23.72
C THR A 90 -0.50 -0.37 23.19
N TYR A 91 -0.52 -0.70 21.91
CA TYR A 91 0.56 -1.38 21.24
C TYR A 91 1.25 -0.41 20.27
N LYS A 92 2.58 -0.35 20.34
CA LYS A 92 3.40 0.41 19.38
C LYS A 92 4.05 -0.59 18.43
N LEU A 93 3.72 -0.50 17.16
CA LEU A 93 4.26 -1.36 16.12
C LEU A 93 4.35 -0.58 14.82
N ARG A 94 5.32 -0.90 13.98
CA ARG A 94 5.55 -0.22 12.70
C ARG A 94 5.36 -1.19 11.54
N VAL A 95 4.11 -1.33 11.09
CA VAL A 95 3.75 -2.38 10.12
C VAL A 95 2.92 -1.79 8.99
N PRO A 96 3.16 -2.18 7.72
CA PRO A 96 2.36 -1.71 6.59
C PRO A 96 0.92 -2.24 6.69
N VAL A 97 -0.04 -1.33 6.59
CA VAL A 97 -1.49 -1.60 6.61
C VAL A 97 -2.16 -0.93 5.41
N ARG A 98 -3.24 -1.51 4.92
CA ARG A 98 -4.10 -0.91 3.90
C ARG A 98 -5.26 -0.24 4.61
N VAL A 99 -5.47 1.05 4.40
CA VAL A 99 -6.58 1.78 5.00
C VAL A 99 -7.62 2.08 3.94
N ILE A 100 -8.88 1.78 4.22
CA ILE A 100 -10.03 2.19 3.43
C ILE A 100 -10.83 3.18 4.25
N LEU A 101 -10.97 4.38 3.70
CA LEU A 101 -11.59 5.55 4.32
C LEU A 101 -12.91 5.85 3.60
N SER A 102 -14.03 5.88 4.31
CA SER A 102 -15.33 6.28 3.73
C SER A 102 -15.55 7.79 3.73
N ASP A 103 -14.71 8.56 4.44
CA ASP A 103 -14.81 10.01 4.54
C ASP A 103 -14.27 10.70 3.27
N LEU A 104 -15.01 11.69 2.75
CA LEU A 104 -14.62 12.50 1.60
C LEU A 104 -13.38 13.36 1.89
N SER A 105 -13.13 13.68 3.16
CA SER A 105 -11.95 14.41 3.62
C SER A 105 -10.65 13.67 3.27
N ALA A 106 -10.71 12.36 3.02
CA ALA A 106 -9.58 11.54 2.59
C ALA A 106 -8.95 12.04 1.28
N LYS A 107 -9.72 12.67 0.39
CA LYS A 107 -9.22 13.13 -0.93
C LYS A 107 -8.08 14.16 -0.81
N ALA A 108 -8.09 14.97 0.24
CA ALA A 108 -7.12 16.05 0.43
C ALA A 108 -5.88 15.61 1.23
N LEU A 109 -5.84 14.36 1.68
CA LEU A 109 -4.73 13.85 2.48
C LEU A 109 -3.50 13.61 1.62
N LEU A 110 -2.33 13.83 2.22
CA LEU A 110 -1.04 13.67 1.58
C LEU A 110 -0.18 12.62 2.27
N PRO A 111 0.71 11.93 1.54
CA PRO A 111 1.71 11.05 2.11
C PRO A 111 2.53 11.76 3.19
N GLY A 112 2.85 11.03 4.26
CA GLY A 112 3.56 11.52 5.44
C GLY A 112 2.68 12.13 6.52
N GLN A 113 1.38 12.29 6.30
CA GLN A 113 0.46 12.77 7.34
C GLN A 113 0.15 11.69 8.37
N HIS A 114 0.04 12.11 9.63
CA HIS A 114 -0.39 11.28 10.75
C HIS A 114 -1.89 11.42 10.93
N LEU A 115 -2.58 10.29 11.01
CA LEU A 115 -4.03 10.20 11.15
C LEU A 115 -4.37 9.35 12.36
N SER A 116 -5.36 9.78 13.14
CA SER A 116 -6.04 8.95 14.11
C SER A 116 -7.42 8.57 13.57
N ILE A 117 -7.66 7.28 13.46
CA ILE A 117 -8.89 6.73 12.89
C ILE A 117 -9.45 5.65 13.80
N LYS A 118 -10.78 5.60 13.92
CA LYS A 118 -11.47 4.43 14.48
C LYS A 118 -11.82 3.51 13.33
N ALA A 119 -11.17 2.35 13.29
CA ALA A 119 -11.27 1.42 12.17
C ALA A 119 -11.51 -0.01 12.65
N ARG A 120 -12.21 -0.79 11.82
CA ARG A 120 -12.31 -2.23 12.00
C ARG A 120 -11.11 -2.91 11.35
N VAL A 121 -10.41 -3.74 12.09
CA VAL A 121 -9.25 -4.49 11.59
C VAL A 121 -9.73 -5.74 10.88
N LEU A 122 -9.29 -5.96 9.65
CA LEU A 122 -9.55 -7.15 8.86
C LEU A 122 -8.24 -7.75 8.34
N GLU A 123 -8.30 -9.01 7.95
CA GLU A 123 -7.21 -9.67 7.25
C GLU A 123 -6.97 -9.02 5.87
N SER A 124 -5.70 -8.79 5.56
CA SER A 124 -5.28 -8.25 4.27
C SER A 124 -5.17 -9.35 3.23
N LYS A 125 -5.70 -9.12 2.03
CA LYS A 125 -5.48 -10.01 0.86
C LYS A 125 -4.13 -9.77 0.18
N GLU A 126 -3.41 -8.73 0.56
CA GLU A 126 -2.15 -8.35 -0.07
C GLU A 126 -0.95 -8.92 0.68
N PRO A 127 0.02 -9.56 -0.01
CA PRO A 127 1.13 -10.25 0.63
C PRO A 127 2.12 -9.31 1.34
N ARG A 128 2.11 -8.01 1.03
CA ARG A 128 3.03 -7.01 1.58
C ARG A 128 2.44 -6.18 2.72
N VAL A 129 1.21 -6.46 3.12
CA VAL A 129 0.41 -5.65 4.04
C VAL A 129 -0.13 -6.57 5.13
N ALA A 130 0.08 -6.23 6.40
CA ALA A 130 -0.30 -7.10 7.51
C ALA A 130 -1.82 -7.10 7.80
N ALA A 131 -2.48 -5.96 7.61
CA ALA A 131 -3.90 -5.82 7.92
C ALA A 131 -4.59 -4.77 7.04
N LEU A 132 -5.89 -4.93 6.88
CA LEU A 132 -6.78 -3.98 6.24
C LEU A 132 -7.61 -3.26 7.32
N LEU A 133 -7.54 -1.94 7.36
CA LEU A 133 -8.28 -1.09 8.30
C LEU A 133 -9.46 -0.43 7.58
N LEU A 134 -10.69 -0.79 7.98
CA LEU A 134 -11.91 -0.15 7.48
C LEU A 134 -12.33 0.98 8.40
N ALA A 135 -12.11 2.23 7.99
CA ALA A 135 -12.54 3.43 8.71
C ALA A 135 -13.84 3.98 8.12
N ASN A 136 -14.96 3.66 8.76
CA ASN A 136 -16.29 4.17 8.42
C ASN A 136 -16.62 5.48 9.17
N SER A 137 -15.71 5.96 10.02
CA SER A 137 -15.87 7.15 10.85
C SER A 137 -15.05 8.32 10.31
N LYS A 138 -15.32 9.53 10.82
CA LYS A 138 -14.56 10.74 10.47
C LYS A 138 -13.09 10.59 10.81
N ILE A 139 -12.23 11.07 9.92
CA ILE A 139 -10.78 11.00 10.09
C ILE A 139 -10.33 12.18 10.96
N GLN A 140 -9.50 11.91 11.97
CA GLN A 140 -8.83 12.96 12.73
C GLN A 140 -7.39 13.11 12.19
N VAL A 141 -7.10 14.25 11.58
CA VAL A 141 -5.75 14.56 11.10
C VAL A 141 -4.93 15.08 12.28
N VAL A 142 -3.92 14.32 12.70
CA VAL A 142 -3.05 14.65 13.84
C VAL A 142 -2.00 15.66 13.44
N THR A 143 -1.44 15.51 12.23
CA THR A 143 -0.35 16.37 11.74
C THR A 143 -0.65 16.91 10.36
N SER A 144 -0.43 18.21 10.16
CA SER A 144 -0.51 18.86 8.85
C SER A 144 0.59 18.36 7.89
N PRO A 145 0.38 18.42 6.56
CA PRO A 145 1.41 17.99 5.62
C PRO A 145 2.63 18.90 5.71
N SER A 146 3.82 18.35 5.47
CA SER A 146 5.04 19.16 5.39
C SER A 146 4.95 20.16 4.24
N LYS A 147 5.62 21.32 4.35
CA LYS A 147 5.62 22.34 3.30
C LYS A 147 6.08 21.79 1.96
N TRP A 148 7.10 20.93 1.97
CA TRP A 148 7.60 20.24 0.78
C TRP A 148 6.56 19.27 0.20
N ALA A 149 5.94 18.44 1.04
CA ALA A 149 4.89 17.52 0.59
C ALA A 149 3.71 18.28 -0.04
N ALA A 150 3.28 19.38 0.58
CA ALA A 150 2.22 20.22 0.04
C ALA A 150 2.59 20.87 -1.30
N SER A 151 3.81 21.39 -1.44
CA SER A 151 4.28 21.98 -2.70
C SER A 151 4.40 20.94 -3.82
N LEU A 152 5.00 19.78 -3.54
CA LEU A 152 5.11 18.70 -4.53
C LEU A 152 3.75 18.12 -4.92
N ALA A 153 2.83 18.02 -3.96
CA ALA A 153 1.46 17.61 -4.24
C ALA A 153 0.77 18.57 -5.21
N ARG A 154 0.96 19.89 -5.06
CA ARG A 154 0.41 20.88 -6.02
C ARG A 154 0.97 20.68 -7.42
N ILE A 155 2.28 20.48 -7.57
CA ILE A 155 2.90 20.24 -8.88
C ILE A 155 2.33 18.97 -9.51
N ARG A 156 2.27 17.87 -8.76
CA ARG A 156 1.73 16.59 -9.25
C ARG A 156 0.26 16.68 -9.62
N LEU A 157 -0.57 17.32 -8.80
CA LEU A 157 -1.99 17.53 -9.08
C LEU A 157 -2.19 18.48 -10.27
N GLY A 158 -1.33 19.49 -10.42
CA GLY A 158 -1.33 20.40 -11.57
C GLY A 158 -1.03 19.67 -12.87
N LEU A 159 0.05 18.88 -12.92
CA LEU A 159 0.39 18.05 -14.08
C LEU A 159 -0.72 17.05 -14.42
N ARG A 160 -1.32 16.45 -13.39
CA ARG A 160 -2.47 15.57 -13.56
C ARG A 160 -3.66 16.28 -14.20
N SER A 161 -3.99 17.47 -13.71
CA SER A 161 -5.10 18.27 -14.26
C SER A 161 -4.84 18.72 -15.70
N ALA A 162 -3.57 18.98 -16.05
CA ALA A 162 -3.16 19.36 -17.39
C ALA A 162 -3.18 18.19 -18.39
N SER A 163 -3.20 16.94 -17.91
CA SER A 163 -3.20 15.75 -18.78
C SER A 163 -4.52 15.50 -19.51
N GLY A 164 -5.58 16.24 -19.15
CA GLY A 164 -6.91 16.12 -19.76
C GLY A 164 -7.79 15.07 -19.06
N SER A 165 -8.88 14.68 -19.72
CA SER A 165 -9.86 13.70 -19.22
C SER A 165 -9.91 12.45 -20.09
N GLY A 166 -10.27 11.31 -19.49
CA GLY A 166 -10.44 10.03 -20.17
C GLY A 166 -9.27 9.07 -19.96
N ASP A 167 -9.43 7.84 -20.44
CA ASP A 167 -8.47 6.77 -20.18
C ASP A 167 -7.12 7.03 -20.84
N GLY A 168 -7.08 7.62 -22.03
CA GLY A 168 -5.82 8.02 -22.69
C GLY A 168 -5.06 9.10 -21.90
N ALA A 169 -5.77 10.08 -21.33
CA ALA A 169 -5.18 11.11 -20.47
C ALA A 169 -4.62 10.52 -19.17
N SER A 170 -5.24 9.45 -18.66
CA SER A 170 -4.79 8.75 -17.44
C SER A 170 -3.42 8.07 -17.60
N LEU A 171 -3.00 7.79 -18.83
CA LEU A 171 -1.72 7.15 -19.14
C LEU A 171 -0.53 8.12 -19.10
N ILE A 172 -0.74 9.41 -19.35
CA ILE A 172 0.36 10.38 -19.45
C ILE A 172 1.14 10.48 -18.13
N PRO A 173 0.49 10.66 -16.96
CA PRO A 173 1.20 10.65 -15.68
C PRO A 173 1.80 9.28 -15.34
N GLY A 174 1.12 8.19 -15.72
CA GLY A 174 1.62 6.83 -15.53
C GLY A 174 2.93 6.59 -16.29
N MET A 175 3.02 7.04 -17.54
CA MET A 175 4.17 6.85 -18.41
C MET A 175 5.36 7.74 -18.02
N VAL A 176 5.12 8.99 -17.62
CA VAL A 176 6.20 9.94 -17.30
C VAL A 176 6.67 9.81 -15.85
N LEU A 177 5.75 9.58 -14.91
CA LEU A 177 6.00 9.66 -13.46
C LEU A 177 5.75 8.34 -12.71
N GLY A 178 5.20 7.32 -13.38
CA GLY A 178 4.73 6.09 -12.71
C GLY A 178 3.45 6.30 -11.89
N ASP A 179 2.73 7.42 -12.07
CA ASP A 179 1.49 7.70 -11.35
C ASP A 179 0.28 7.03 -12.05
N THR A 180 -0.12 5.86 -11.57
CA THR A 180 -1.28 5.10 -12.11
C THR A 180 -2.60 5.42 -11.40
N SER A 181 -2.64 6.44 -10.54
CA SER A 181 -3.84 6.71 -9.73
C SER A 181 -4.97 7.44 -10.48
N LEU A 182 -4.76 7.84 -11.75
CA LEU A 182 -5.85 8.23 -12.65
C LEU A 182 -6.48 7.04 -13.40
N GLN A 183 -5.81 5.90 -13.47
CA GLN A 183 -6.29 4.75 -14.23
C GLN A 183 -7.40 4.05 -13.44
N SER A 184 -8.58 3.92 -14.05
CA SER A 184 -9.69 3.18 -13.45
C SER A 184 -9.39 1.68 -13.37
N GLU A 185 -9.99 0.97 -12.42
CA GLU A 185 -9.79 -0.48 -12.32
C GLU A 185 -10.26 -1.23 -13.57
N GLU A 186 -11.34 -0.77 -14.20
CA GLU A 186 -11.82 -1.33 -15.48
C GLU A 186 -10.79 -1.13 -16.60
N PHE A 187 -10.22 0.07 -16.72
CA PHE A 187 -9.19 0.35 -17.71
C PHE A 187 -7.91 -0.46 -17.47
N LYS A 188 -7.49 -0.61 -16.20
CA LYS A 188 -6.38 -1.51 -15.83
C LYS A 188 -6.65 -2.97 -16.21
N ASP A 189 -7.87 -3.44 -16.03
CA ASP A 189 -8.26 -4.79 -16.42
C ASP A 189 -8.30 -4.97 -17.94
N GLN A 190 -8.74 -3.96 -18.69
CA GLN A 190 -8.64 -3.95 -20.15
C GLN A 190 -7.18 -4.00 -20.61
N MET A 191 -6.30 -3.20 -19.99
CA MET A 191 -4.85 -3.23 -20.26
C MET A 191 -4.22 -4.59 -19.94
N ARG A 192 -4.59 -5.22 -18.82
CA ARG A 192 -4.14 -6.58 -18.48
C ARG A 192 -4.58 -7.60 -19.54
N ARG A 193 -5.83 -7.52 -19.99
CA ARG A 193 -6.37 -8.38 -21.04
C ARG A 193 -5.70 -8.17 -22.39
N SER A 194 -5.27 -6.94 -22.69
CA SER A 194 -4.57 -6.60 -23.93
C SER A 194 -3.05 -6.79 -23.87
N GLY A 195 -2.51 -7.37 -22.79
CA GLY A 195 -1.07 -7.61 -22.63
C GLY A 195 -0.24 -6.37 -22.27
N LEU A 196 -0.88 -5.25 -21.91
CA LEU A 196 -0.23 -4.00 -21.49
C LEU A 196 0.05 -3.96 -19.97
N THR A 197 0.40 -5.10 -19.38
CA THR A 197 0.65 -5.24 -17.93
C THR A 197 1.88 -4.48 -17.44
N HIS A 198 2.79 -4.09 -18.34
CA HIS A 198 3.98 -3.30 -18.02
C HIS A 198 3.68 -1.80 -17.82
N LEU A 199 2.45 -1.37 -18.09
CA LEU A 199 1.99 0.01 -17.93
C LEU A 199 1.08 0.22 -16.70
N VAL A 200 0.79 -0.85 -15.94
CA VAL A 200 -0.16 -0.89 -14.81
C VAL A 200 0.54 -1.11 -13.48
#